data_AF-A0A833HL96-F1
#
_entry.id   AF-A0A833HL96-F1
#
_cell.length_a   1.000
_cell.length_b   1.000
_cell.length_c   1.000
_cell.angle_alpha   90.00
_cell.angle_beta   90.00
_cell.angle_gamma   90.00
#
_symmetry.space_group_name_H-M   'P 1'
#
loop_
_entity.id
_entity.type
_entity.pdbx_description
1 polymer ?
#
loop_
_entity_poly.entity_id
_entity_poly.type
_entity_poly.pdbx_seq_one_letter_code
_entity_poly.pdbx_strand_id
1 'polypeptide(L)'
;MKYMSSKEASEKWKISDRRIRLLCNKGRIEGAIKIGRNWSIPTDAAKPADARKTSKNYYIGIGFDFSYIDSLKESIDEHRPISKRLANSLQEKLIVEWTYNSNAIEGNTLTLSETKVVLEGITIGGKSMVEHLEVINHR
;
A
#
# COMPACT_ATOMS: atom_id res chain seq x y z
N MET A 1 -23.92 15.80 -10.06
CA MET A 1 -22.59 15.53 -10.66
C MET A 1 -22.79 15.08 -12.09
N LYS A 2 -21.98 15.61 -13.03
CA LYS A 2 -22.05 15.25 -14.45
C LYS A 2 -21.06 14.12 -14.71
N TYR A 3 -21.49 13.10 -15.45
CA TYR A 3 -20.68 11.94 -15.79
C TYR A 3 -20.45 11.87 -17.30
N MET A 4 -19.34 11.28 -17.68
CA MET A 4 -18.98 10.92 -19.05
C MET A 4 -18.74 9.41 -19.14
N SER A 5 -18.92 8.87 -20.32
CA SER A 5 -18.60 7.48 -20.66
C SER A 5 -17.09 7.25 -20.73
N SER A 6 -16.68 5.98 -20.67
CA SER A 6 -15.28 5.61 -20.89
C SER A 6 -14.74 6.02 -22.26
N LYS A 7 -15.61 6.08 -23.28
CA LYS A 7 -15.27 6.52 -24.63
C LYS A 7 -14.99 8.02 -24.69
N GLU A 8 -15.85 8.85 -24.08
CA GLU A 8 -15.63 10.30 -23.98
C GLU A 8 -14.36 10.61 -23.16
N ALA A 9 -14.12 9.85 -22.10
CA ALA A 9 -12.88 9.93 -21.34
C ALA A 9 -11.64 9.53 -22.18
N SER A 10 -11.79 8.57 -23.11
CA SER A 10 -10.73 8.11 -24.03
C SER A 10 -10.27 9.24 -24.93
N GLU A 11 -11.22 9.99 -25.48
CA GLU A 11 -10.99 11.15 -26.32
C GLU A 11 -10.40 12.30 -25.51
N LYS A 12 -11.00 12.62 -24.34
CA LYS A 12 -10.53 13.69 -23.44
C LYS A 12 -9.08 13.50 -23.02
N TRP A 13 -8.68 12.29 -22.65
CA TRP A 13 -7.36 11.99 -22.09
C TRP A 13 -6.36 11.43 -23.09
N LYS A 14 -6.76 11.26 -24.36
CA LYS A 14 -5.97 10.67 -25.45
C LYS A 14 -5.30 9.35 -25.04
N ILE A 15 -6.08 8.45 -24.43
CA ILE A 15 -5.66 7.09 -24.06
C ILE A 15 -6.74 6.11 -24.50
N SER A 16 -6.38 4.84 -24.75
CA SER A 16 -7.36 3.86 -25.24
C SER A 16 -8.47 3.58 -24.23
N ASP A 17 -9.68 3.32 -24.71
CA ASP A 17 -10.83 2.94 -23.88
C ASP A 17 -10.51 1.73 -22.98
N ARG A 18 -9.77 0.74 -23.51
CA ARG A 18 -9.24 -0.39 -22.72
C ARG A 18 -8.41 0.07 -21.52
N ARG A 19 -7.53 1.06 -21.70
CA ARG A 19 -6.70 1.61 -20.63
C ARG A 19 -7.55 2.31 -19.57
N ILE A 20 -8.60 3.03 -19.98
CA ILE A 20 -9.53 3.70 -19.05
C ILE A 20 -10.28 2.68 -18.21
N ARG A 21 -10.88 1.65 -18.83
CA ARG A 21 -11.55 0.58 -18.09
C ARG A 21 -10.61 -0.08 -17.09
N LEU A 22 -9.33 -0.27 -17.45
CA LEU A 22 -8.32 -0.81 -16.54
C LEU A 22 -8.02 0.15 -15.38
N LEU A 23 -7.96 1.46 -15.62
CA LEU A 23 -7.77 2.47 -14.56
C LEU A 23 -8.98 2.52 -13.61
N CYS A 24 -10.20 2.45 -14.13
CA CYS A 24 -11.43 2.36 -13.33
C CYS A 24 -11.45 1.09 -12.47
N ASN A 25 -11.17 -0.08 -13.06
CA ASN A 25 -11.12 -1.35 -12.30
C ASN A 25 -10.03 -1.34 -11.22
N LYS A 26 -8.92 -0.65 -11.43
CA LYS A 26 -7.85 -0.48 -10.44
C LYS A 26 -8.12 0.63 -9.42
N GLY A 27 -9.31 1.24 -9.44
CA GLY A 27 -9.68 2.33 -8.54
C GLY A 27 -8.85 3.61 -8.71
N ARG A 28 -8.15 3.79 -9.85
CA ARG A 28 -7.25 4.93 -10.07
C ARG A 28 -7.95 6.19 -10.54
N ILE A 29 -9.23 6.10 -10.90
CA ILE A 29 -10.08 7.22 -11.28
C ILE A 29 -11.12 7.37 -10.19
N GLU A 30 -10.96 8.40 -9.36
CA GLU A 30 -11.85 8.67 -8.25
C GLU A 30 -13.27 9.00 -8.74
N GLY A 31 -14.27 8.48 -8.03
CA GLY A 31 -15.68 8.67 -8.38
C GLY A 31 -16.15 7.92 -9.64
N ALA A 32 -15.31 7.07 -10.25
CA ALA A 32 -15.75 6.20 -11.34
C ALA A 32 -16.67 5.10 -10.83
N ILE A 33 -17.88 5.03 -11.38
CA ILE A 33 -18.91 4.07 -10.98
C ILE A 33 -19.21 3.13 -12.15
N LYS A 34 -19.36 1.84 -11.86
CA LYS A 34 -19.78 0.85 -12.85
C LYS A 34 -21.31 0.74 -12.84
N ILE A 35 -21.93 1.09 -13.96
CA ILE A 35 -23.39 0.98 -14.15
C ILE A 35 -23.63 -0.07 -15.23
N GLY A 36 -24.04 -1.27 -14.81
CA GLY A 36 -24.17 -2.43 -15.68
C GLY A 36 -22.84 -2.81 -16.34
N ARG A 37 -22.78 -2.72 -17.68
CA ARG A 37 -21.57 -3.00 -18.47
C ARG A 37 -20.70 -1.76 -18.73
N ASN A 38 -21.18 -0.58 -18.37
CA ASN A 38 -20.55 0.69 -18.70
C ASN A 38 -19.91 1.35 -17.48
N TRP A 39 -18.88 2.15 -17.72
CA TRP A 39 -18.26 2.99 -16.71
C TRP A 39 -18.76 4.42 -16.86
N SER A 40 -19.23 4.98 -15.74
CA SER A 40 -19.57 6.39 -15.58
C SER A 40 -18.43 7.07 -14.83
N ILE A 41 -17.75 7.99 -15.49
CA ILE A 41 -16.58 8.70 -14.97
C ILE A 41 -16.99 10.16 -14.72
N PRO A 42 -16.70 10.75 -13.56
CA PRO A 42 -17.01 12.16 -13.31
C PRO A 42 -16.33 13.06 -14.35
N THR A 43 -17.03 14.06 -14.88
CA THR A 43 -16.46 14.95 -15.93
C THR A 43 -15.30 15.79 -15.42
N ASP A 44 -15.25 16.06 -14.13
CA ASP A 44 -14.21 16.77 -13.38
C ASP A 44 -13.03 15.88 -12.97
N ALA A 45 -13.14 14.55 -13.14
CA ALA A 45 -12.04 13.63 -12.85
C ALA A 45 -10.78 14.01 -13.64
N ALA A 46 -9.65 14.07 -12.92
CA ALA A 46 -8.34 14.27 -13.52
C ALA A 46 -7.82 12.97 -14.14
N LYS A 47 -7.03 13.08 -15.22
CA LYS A 47 -6.32 11.93 -15.79
C LYS A 47 -5.32 11.41 -14.75
N PRO A 48 -5.40 10.13 -14.33
CA PRO A 48 -4.46 9.59 -13.36
C PRO A 48 -3.03 9.64 -13.91
N ALA A 49 -2.06 9.99 -13.05
CA ALA A 49 -0.65 9.97 -13.43
C ALA A 49 -0.25 8.57 -13.96
N ASP A 50 0.62 8.52 -14.97
CA ASP A 50 1.16 7.22 -15.43
C ASP A 50 2.06 6.67 -14.33
N ALA A 51 1.68 5.53 -13.74
CA ALA A 51 2.45 4.88 -12.69
C ALA A 51 3.84 4.40 -13.15
N ARG A 52 4.13 4.46 -14.46
CA ARG A 52 5.46 4.21 -15.03
C ARG A 52 6.41 5.40 -14.91
N LYS A 53 5.90 6.62 -14.67
CA LYS A 53 6.74 7.78 -14.40
C LYS A 53 7.01 7.82 -12.90
N THR A 54 8.26 7.58 -12.51
CA THR A 54 8.74 7.87 -11.15
C THR A 54 8.54 9.36 -10.91
N SER A 55 7.59 9.73 -10.05
CA SER A 55 7.57 11.09 -9.54
C SER A 55 8.76 11.22 -8.58
N LYS A 56 9.72 12.09 -8.90
CA LYS A 56 10.58 12.63 -7.85
C LYS A 56 9.65 13.38 -6.91
N ASN A 57 9.44 12.83 -5.72
CA ASN A 57 8.66 13.50 -4.67
C ASN A 57 9.50 14.68 -4.20
N TYR A 58 9.15 15.88 -4.65
CA TYR A 58 9.66 17.09 -4.00
C TYR A 58 8.84 17.28 -2.73
N TYR A 59 9.48 17.09 -1.57
CA TYR A 59 8.87 17.36 -0.27
C TYR A 59 8.78 18.89 -0.08
N ILE A 60 7.73 19.50 -0.63
CA ILE A 60 7.52 20.95 -0.53
C ILE A 60 7.05 21.27 0.89
N GLY A 61 7.71 22.19 1.59
CA GLY A 61 7.27 22.72 2.90
C GLY A 61 7.96 22.13 4.13
N ILE A 62 8.86 21.17 3.95
CA ILE A 62 9.71 20.61 5.00
C ILE A 62 11.15 20.91 4.58
N GLY A 63 11.88 21.73 5.33
CA GLY A 63 13.28 22.09 5.05
C GLY A 63 14.28 20.94 5.28
N PHE A 64 13.84 19.70 5.08
CA PHE A 64 14.60 18.49 5.35
C PHE A 64 15.04 17.84 4.06
N ASP A 65 16.32 17.53 3.98
CA ASP A 65 16.88 16.79 2.85
C ASP A 65 16.68 15.28 3.06
N PHE A 66 15.95 14.66 2.14
CA PHE A 66 15.71 13.21 2.13
C PHE A 66 16.66 12.46 1.18
N SER A 67 17.63 13.15 0.56
CA SER A 67 18.57 12.56 -0.41
C SER A 67 19.27 11.30 0.13
N TYR A 68 19.60 11.30 1.42
CA TYR A 68 20.21 10.15 2.07
C TYR A 68 19.26 8.93 2.10
N ILE A 69 17.99 9.13 2.48
CA ILE A 69 16.98 8.06 2.50
C ILE A 69 16.71 7.55 1.09
N ASP A 70 16.64 8.46 0.11
CA ASP A 70 16.50 8.10 -1.29
C ASP A 70 17.67 7.22 -1.76
N SER A 71 18.92 7.56 -1.39
CA SER A 71 20.10 6.77 -1.75
C SER A 71 20.09 5.36 -1.14
N LEU A 72 19.63 5.22 0.11
CA LEU A 72 19.49 3.91 0.75
C LEU A 72 18.41 3.07 0.07
N LYS A 73 17.30 3.70 -0.31
CA LYS A 73 16.21 3.04 -1.03
C LYS A 73 16.68 2.57 -2.42
N GLU A 74 17.44 3.40 -3.13
CA GLU A 74 18.02 3.02 -4.43
C GLU A 74 18.93 1.80 -4.29
N SER A 75 19.81 1.77 -3.27
CA SER A 75 20.67 0.61 -3.00
C SER A 75 19.88 -0.68 -2.74
N ILE A 76 18.74 -0.61 -2.04
CA ILE A 76 17.84 -1.77 -1.86
C ILE A 76 17.21 -2.19 -3.19
N ASP A 77 16.78 -1.23 -4.01
CA ASP A 77 16.10 -1.50 -5.27
C ASP A 77 17.01 -2.14 -6.33
N GLU A 78 18.33 -1.88 -6.29
CA GLU A 78 19.33 -2.54 -7.13
C GLU A 78 19.35 -4.06 -6.95
N HIS A 79 18.92 -4.57 -5.79
CA HIS A 79 18.90 -6.01 -5.49
C HIS A 79 17.65 -6.73 -6.03
N ARG A 80 16.78 -6.02 -6.78
CA ARG A 80 15.61 -6.62 -7.43
C ARG A 80 16.00 -7.25 -8.78
N PRO A 81 15.37 -8.36 -9.20
CA PRO A 81 14.28 -9.07 -8.53
C PRO A 81 14.76 -10.00 -7.41
N ILE A 82 14.14 -9.88 -6.25
CA ILE A 82 14.43 -10.75 -5.10
C ILE A 82 13.80 -12.12 -5.36
N SER A 83 14.52 -13.20 -5.04
CA SER A 83 13.96 -14.55 -5.16
C SER A 83 12.68 -14.68 -4.32
N LYS A 84 11.67 -15.42 -4.82
CA LYS A 84 10.39 -15.58 -4.12
C LYS A 84 10.54 -16.11 -2.69
N ARG A 85 11.47 -17.04 -2.48
CA ARG A 85 11.77 -17.59 -1.15
C ARG A 85 12.30 -16.51 -0.20
N LEU A 86 13.28 -15.72 -0.66
CA LEU A 86 13.87 -14.65 0.14
C LEU A 86 12.86 -13.53 0.42
N ALA A 87 12.05 -13.16 -0.58
CA ALA A 87 10.98 -12.18 -0.42
C ALA A 87 9.97 -12.62 0.64
N ASN A 88 9.55 -13.89 0.63
CA ASN A 88 8.66 -14.44 1.65
C ASN A 88 9.29 -14.40 3.05
N SER A 89 10.54 -14.83 3.20
CA SER A 89 11.20 -14.79 4.52
C SER A 89 11.41 -13.37 5.05
N LEU A 90 11.69 -12.41 4.17
CA LEU A 90 11.80 -11.00 4.54
C LEU A 90 10.44 -10.44 4.96
N GLN A 91 9.37 -10.77 4.21
CA GLN A 91 8.03 -10.34 4.53
C GLN A 91 7.55 -10.89 5.89
N GLU A 92 7.78 -12.18 6.15
CA GLU A 92 7.46 -12.80 7.44
C GLU A 92 8.18 -12.09 8.59
N LYS A 93 9.49 -11.85 8.44
CA LYS A 93 10.28 -11.12 9.44
C LYS A 93 9.75 -9.70 9.67
N LEU A 94 9.48 -8.96 8.60
CA LEU A 94 8.99 -7.57 8.68
C LEU A 94 7.61 -7.47 9.32
N ILE A 95 6.70 -8.42 9.06
CA ILE A 95 5.38 -8.47 9.70
C ILE A 95 5.53 -8.61 11.22
N VAL A 96 6.36 -9.56 11.66
CA VAL A 96 6.59 -9.79 13.10
C VAL A 96 7.21 -8.55 13.75
N GLU A 97 8.26 -7.99 13.15
CA GLU A 97 8.94 -6.80 13.67
C GLU A 97 8.00 -5.59 13.70
N TRP A 98 7.20 -5.36 12.66
CA TRP A 98 6.27 -4.24 12.62
C TRP A 98 5.17 -4.38 13.67
N THR A 99 4.55 -5.55 13.77
CA THR A 99 3.51 -5.81 14.78
C THR A 99 4.05 -5.67 16.19
N TYR A 100 5.24 -6.22 16.47
CA TYR A 100 5.88 -6.07 17.78
C TYR A 100 6.14 -4.59 18.11
N ASN A 101 6.85 -3.87 17.23
CA ASN A 101 7.27 -2.49 17.52
C ASN A 101 6.08 -1.54 17.66
N SER A 102 5.02 -1.69 16.86
CA SER A 102 3.85 -0.81 16.95
C SER A 102 3.09 -1.01 18.27
N ASN A 103 2.79 -2.27 18.62
CA ASN A 103 2.08 -2.57 19.87
C ASN A 103 2.93 -2.26 21.10
N ALA A 104 4.26 -2.45 21.03
CA ALA A 104 5.17 -2.09 22.12
C ALA A 104 5.19 -0.58 22.40
N ILE A 105 5.08 0.28 21.36
CA ILE A 105 4.94 1.73 21.54
C ILE A 105 3.65 2.08 22.30
N GLU A 106 2.59 1.30 22.10
CA GLU A 106 1.29 1.45 22.77
C GLU A 106 1.26 0.78 24.16
N GLY A 107 2.34 0.12 24.57
CA GLY A 107 2.50 -0.45 25.91
C GLY A 107 2.28 -1.97 26.01
N ASN A 108 2.10 -2.66 24.89
CA ASN A 108 2.02 -4.13 24.87
C ASN A 108 3.36 -4.73 25.35
N THR A 109 3.29 -5.75 26.21
CA THR A 109 4.48 -6.30 26.89
C THR A 109 5.02 -7.58 26.27
N LEU A 110 4.39 -8.08 25.20
CA LEU A 110 4.87 -9.25 24.47
C LEU A 110 6.25 -8.96 23.87
N THR A 111 7.20 -9.86 24.08
CA THR A 111 8.51 -9.82 23.43
C THR A 111 8.40 -10.18 21.95
N LEU A 112 9.43 -9.86 21.15
CA LEU A 112 9.45 -10.19 19.71
C LEU A 112 9.18 -11.69 19.44
N SER A 113 9.77 -12.57 20.26
CA SER A 113 9.56 -14.02 20.14
C SER A 113 8.14 -14.44 20.53
N GLU A 114 7.58 -13.84 21.58
CA GLU A 114 6.19 -14.08 21.99
C GLU A 114 5.21 -13.59 20.93
N THR A 115 5.38 -12.37 20.40
CA THR A 115 4.59 -11.83 19.29
C THR A 115 4.60 -12.76 18.08
N LYS A 116 5.76 -13.31 17.72
CA LYS A 116 5.86 -14.29 16.63
C LYS A 116 4.99 -15.52 16.89
N VAL A 117 5.11 -16.10 18.07
CA VAL A 117 4.36 -17.30 18.49
C VAL A 117 2.85 -17.02 18.54
N VAL A 118 2.45 -15.82 18.98
CA VAL A 118 1.05 -15.37 18.95
C VAL A 118 0.51 -15.24 17.52
N LEU A 119 1.31 -14.70 16.58
CA LEU A 119 0.93 -14.62 15.17
C LEU A 119 0.82 -16.01 14.50
N GLU A 120 1.48 -17.03 15.05
CA GLU A 120 1.32 -18.44 14.66
C GLU A 120 0.09 -19.11 15.30
N GLY A 121 -0.65 -18.41 16.17
CA GLY A 121 -1.88 -18.86 16.80
C GLY A 121 -1.70 -19.52 18.17
N ILE A 122 -0.53 -19.37 18.79
CA ILE A 122 -0.20 -19.97 20.09
C ILE A 122 -0.28 -18.88 21.18
N THR A 123 -0.94 -19.19 22.30
CA THR A 123 -1.05 -18.25 23.43
C THR A 123 0.13 -18.35 24.39
N ILE A 124 0.45 -17.22 25.04
CA ILE A 124 1.54 -17.08 25.99
C ILE A 124 0.96 -16.97 27.41
N GLY A 125 1.42 -17.86 28.30
CA GLY A 125 1.03 -17.83 29.70
C GLY A 125 1.53 -16.57 30.41
N GLY A 126 0.70 -15.99 31.28
CA GLY A 126 1.04 -14.79 32.05
C GLY A 126 0.88 -13.47 31.31
N LYS A 127 0.38 -13.49 30.07
CA LYS A 127 0.06 -12.31 29.26
C LYS A 127 -1.46 -12.17 29.12
N SER A 128 -1.95 -10.94 28.98
CA SER A 128 -3.39 -10.68 28.91
C SER A 128 -3.97 -11.09 27.55
N MET A 129 -5.25 -11.48 27.51
CA MET A 129 -5.94 -11.78 26.24
C MET A 129 -5.99 -10.54 25.33
N VAL A 130 -6.08 -9.35 25.90
CA VAL A 130 -6.09 -8.08 25.16
C VAL A 130 -4.80 -7.93 24.37
N GLU A 131 -3.64 -8.13 24.99
CA GLU A 131 -2.34 -8.03 24.30
C GLU A 131 -2.20 -9.01 23.12
N HIS A 132 -2.78 -10.22 23.25
CA HIS A 132 -2.79 -11.19 22.16
C HIS A 132 -3.70 -10.74 21.01
N LEU A 133 -4.89 -10.23 21.33
CA LEU A 133 -5.85 -9.76 20.35
C LEU A 133 -5.34 -8.52 19.61
N GLU A 134 -4.63 -7.61 20.29
CA GLU A 134 -3.96 -6.47 19.66
C GLU A 134 -2.95 -6.93 18.61
N VAL A 135 -2.07 -7.87 18.97
CA VAL A 135 -1.09 -8.46 18.03
C VAL A 135 -1.78 -9.12 16.84
N ILE A 136 -2.86 -9.88 17.06
CA ILE A 136 -3.59 -10.58 16.00
C ILE A 136 -4.30 -9.59 15.08
N ASN A 137 -4.91 -8.53 15.63
CA ASN A 137 -5.69 -7.55 14.88
C ASN A 137 -4.84 -6.52 14.13
N HIS A 138 -3.56 -6.37 14.50
CA HIS A 138 -2.63 -5.46 13.81
C HIS A 138 -2.23 -5.96 12.42
N ARG A 139 -2.34 -7.27 12.16
CA ARG A 139 -2.04 -7.90 10.87
C ARG A 139 -3.20 -7.77 9.88
#